data_AF-A0A2G2ZP80-F1
#
_entry.id   AF-A0A2G2ZP80-F1
#
_cell.length_a   1.000
_cell.length_b   1.000
_cell.length_c   1.000
_cell.angle_alpha   90.00
_cell.angle_beta   90.00
_cell.angle_gamma   90.00
#
_symmetry.space_group_name_H-M   'P 1'
#
loop_
_entity.id
_entity.type
_entity.pdbx_description
1 polymer ?
#
loop_
_entity_poly.entity_id
_entity_poly.type
_entity_poly.pdbx_seq_one_letter_code
_entity_poly.pdbx_strand_id
1 'polypeptide(L)'
;MANEISKCLRDWGIDKIFTITVDNASSNDVTVKELAKIFTKRGTNFMNGQHLHVRCMAHIINLIVQDGLKMTGVSIEKVRKAVKYIRQSPARCKRFQEYCEDVDINSKKSLCLDVSTRWNSTYLMLNRAVECENGLMSYVYRDIGLSHYLRFIEDEEGTIVCAFSSDDWDHVKKITNFLQIFYDLTKEVSGSLYVT
;
A
#
# COMPACT_ATOMS: atom_id res chain seq x y z
N MET A 1 -10.60 -24.14 -11.55
CA MET A 1 -10.25 -22.85 -12.19
C MET A 1 -9.90 -23.02 -13.67
N ALA A 2 -8.89 -23.82 -14.04
CA ALA A 2 -8.49 -24.00 -15.46
C ALA A 2 -9.64 -24.43 -16.38
N ASN A 3 -10.49 -25.38 -15.96
CA ASN A 3 -11.65 -25.81 -16.73
C ASN A 3 -12.68 -24.69 -16.96
N GLU A 4 -12.91 -23.86 -15.94
CA GLU A 4 -13.82 -22.71 -16.03
C GLU A 4 -13.27 -21.65 -16.98
N ILE A 5 -11.99 -21.30 -16.86
CA ILE A 5 -11.32 -20.38 -17.79
C ILE A 5 -11.42 -20.92 -19.22
N SER A 6 -11.13 -22.20 -19.42
CA SER A 6 -11.22 -22.87 -20.72
C SER A 6 -12.65 -22.91 -21.29
N LYS A 7 -13.66 -22.96 -20.43
CA LYS A 7 -15.07 -22.84 -20.81
C LYS A 7 -15.37 -21.41 -21.26
N CYS A 8 -15.05 -20.39 -20.46
CA CYS A 8 -15.24 -18.99 -20.83
C CYS A 8 -14.57 -18.63 -22.16
N LEU A 9 -13.32 -19.06 -22.36
CA LEU A 9 -12.59 -18.82 -23.62
C LEU A 9 -13.32 -19.43 -24.84
N ARG A 10 -13.90 -20.63 -24.68
CA ARG A 10 -14.72 -21.25 -25.73
C ARG A 10 -16.02 -20.49 -25.97
N ASP A 11 -16.71 -20.12 -24.90
CA ASP A 11 -17.97 -19.37 -24.96
C ASP A 11 -17.77 -18.00 -25.64
N TRP A 12 -16.57 -17.41 -25.51
CA TRP A 12 -16.16 -16.17 -26.18
C TRP A 12 -15.56 -16.36 -27.58
N GLY A 13 -15.40 -17.60 -28.05
CA GLY A 13 -14.78 -17.90 -29.35
C GLY A 13 -13.28 -17.59 -29.42
N ILE A 14 -12.59 -17.53 -28.28
CA ILE A 14 -11.15 -17.27 -28.18
C ILE A 14 -10.40 -18.60 -28.16
N ASP A 15 -9.70 -18.89 -29.25
CA ASP A 15 -8.97 -20.14 -29.49
C ASP A 15 -7.45 -19.96 -29.45
N LYS A 16 -6.95 -18.76 -29.80
CA LYS A 16 -5.53 -18.41 -29.88
C LYS A 16 -5.12 -17.53 -28.72
N ILE A 17 -4.35 -18.11 -27.80
CA ILE A 17 -3.86 -17.42 -26.59
C ILE A 17 -2.36 -17.55 -26.56
N PHE A 18 -1.68 -16.41 -26.51
CA PHE A 18 -0.22 -16.37 -26.41
C PHE A 18 0.24 -16.31 -24.95
N THR A 19 -0.38 -15.43 -24.15
CA THR A 19 0.00 -15.13 -22.76
C THR A 19 -1.23 -15.01 -21.88
N ILE A 20 -1.06 -15.35 -20.60
CA ILE A 20 -2.03 -15.18 -19.52
C ILE A 20 -1.32 -14.51 -18.36
N THR A 21 -1.87 -13.38 -17.90
CA THR A 21 -1.39 -12.66 -16.72
C THR A 21 -2.32 -12.94 -15.54
N VAL A 22 -1.74 -13.41 -14.43
CA VAL A 22 -2.46 -13.73 -13.19
C VAL A 22 -1.62 -13.27 -11.99
N ASP A 23 -2.24 -13.13 -10.81
CA ASP A 23 -1.50 -12.85 -9.59
C ASP A 23 -0.50 -13.98 -9.26
N ASN A 24 0.46 -13.70 -8.39
CA ASN A 24 1.57 -14.63 -8.15
C ASN A 24 1.25 -15.71 -7.10
N ALA A 25 -0.02 -15.99 -6.81
CA ALA A 25 -0.39 -17.10 -5.94
C ALA A 25 0.01 -18.46 -6.57
N SER A 26 0.47 -19.39 -5.75
CA SER A 26 0.91 -20.72 -6.20
C SER A 26 -0.20 -21.55 -6.87
N SER A 27 -1.46 -21.31 -6.52
CA SER A 27 -2.62 -21.91 -7.18
C SER A 27 -2.74 -21.53 -8.66
N ASN A 28 -2.27 -20.34 -9.03
CA ASN A 28 -2.28 -19.87 -10.41
C ASN A 28 -1.22 -20.57 -11.26
N ASP A 29 -0.09 -20.98 -10.67
CA ASP A 29 0.90 -21.81 -11.36
C ASP A 29 0.32 -23.15 -11.81
N VAL A 30 -0.45 -23.78 -10.93
CA VAL A 30 -1.14 -25.04 -11.25
C VAL A 30 -2.19 -24.79 -12.33
N THR A 31 -2.96 -23.71 -12.20
CA THR A 31 -4.01 -23.36 -13.16
C THR A 31 -3.46 -23.12 -14.57
N VAL A 32 -2.38 -22.34 -14.72
CA VAL A 32 -1.78 -22.06 -16.02
C VAL A 32 -1.13 -23.32 -16.63
N LYS A 33 -0.51 -24.19 -15.80
CA LYS A 33 -0.01 -25.50 -16.27
C LYS A 33 -1.14 -26.39 -16.81
N GLU A 34 -2.29 -26.44 -16.15
CA GLU A 34 -3.44 -27.19 -16.66
C GLU A 34 -4.02 -26.57 -17.93
N LEU A 35 -4.07 -25.25 -18.04
CA LEU A 35 -4.46 -24.56 -19.29
C LEU A 35 -3.51 -24.89 -20.44
N ALA A 36 -2.19 -24.90 -20.20
CA ALA A 36 -1.20 -25.29 -21.20
C ALA A 36 -1.48 -26.70 -21.75
N LYS A 37 -1.78 -27.66 -20.86
CA LYS A 37 -2.16 -29.03 -21.28
C LYS A 37 -3.42 -29.03 -22.15
N ILE A 38 -4.42 -28.22 -21.80
CA ILE A 38 -5.66 -28.10 -22.59
C ILE A 38 -5.35 -27.51 -23.97
N PHE A 39 -4.54 -26.45 -24.06
CA PHE A 39 -4.17 -25.84 -25.34
C PHE A 39 -3.32 -26.77 -26.20
N THR A 40 -2.41 -27.55 -25.60
CA THR A 40 -1.64 -28.57 -26.34
C THR A 40 -2.57 -29.63 -26.94
N LYS A 41 -3.54 -30.13 -26.16
CA LYS A 41 -4.55 -31.09 -26.67
C LYS A 41 -5.39 -30.52 -27.81
N ARG A 42 -5.59 -29.20 -27.84
CA ARG A 42 -6.32 -28.49 -28.91
C ARG A 42 -5.44 -28.11 -30.10
N GLY A 43 -4.13 -28.28 -30.02
CA GLY A 43 -3.19 -27.83 -31.04
C GLY A 43 -3.02 -26.31 -31.12
N THR A 44 -3.45 -25.55 -30.09
CA THR A 44 -3.40 -24.08 -30.06
C THR A 44 -2.32 -23.51 -29.14
N ASN A 45 -1.49 -24.38 -28.54
CA ASN A 45 -0.44 -23.96 -27.62
C ASN A 45 0.81 -23.46 -28.36
N PHE A 46 0.91 -22.14 -28.54
CA PHE A 46 2.05 -21.50 -29.19
C PHE A 46 3.35 -21.75 -28.42
N MET A 47 4.43 -22.05 -29.15
CA MET A 47 5.78 -22.24 -28.57
C MET A 47 5.79 -23.24 -27.39
N ASN A 48 4.94 -24.27 -27.45
CA ASN A 48 4.75 -25.25 -26.38
C ASN A 48 4.39 -24.63 -25.01
N GLY A 49 3.84 -23.40 -24.99
CA GLY A 49 3.42 -22.70 -23.79
C GLY A 49 4.55 -22.05 -23.00
N GLN A 50 5.76 -21.94 -23.58
CA GLN A 50 6.93 -21.36 -22.91
C GLN A 50 6.69 -19.93 -22.39
N HIS A 51 5.83 -19.16 -23.08
CA HIS A 51 5.49 -17.79 -22.72
C HIS A 51 4.05 -17.63 -22.22
N LEU A 52 3.37 -18.74 -21.92
CA LEU A 52 1.95 -18.69 -21.56
C LEU A 52 1.69 -17.99 -20.23
N HIS A 53 2.64 -18.05 -19.28
CA HIS A 53 2.47 -17.46 -17.96
C HIS A 53 3.26 -16.16 -17.83
N VAL A 54 2.55 -15.05 -17.64
CA VAL A 54 3.13 -13.76 -17.24
C VAL A 54 2.68 -13.46 -15.81
N ARG A 55 3.63 -13.06 -14.96
CA ARG A 55 3.34 -12.69 -13.57
C ARG A 55 2.77 -11.28 -13.50
N CYS A 56 1.89 -11.03 -12.55
CA CYS A 56 1.30 -9.71 -12.35
C CYS A 56 2.34 -8.72 -11.79
N MET A 57 2.69 -7.69 -12.57
CA MET A 57 3.64 -6.65 -12.16
C MET A 57 3.19 -5.91 -10.90
N ALA A 58 1.91 -5.54 -10.81
CA ALA A 58 1.35 -4.89 -9.62
C ALA A 58 1.54 -5.75 -8.36
N HIS A 59 1.45 -7.08 -8.50
CA HIS A 59 1.69 -7.99 -7.39
C HIS A 59 3.18 -8.08 -7.02
N ILE A 60 4.09 -8.07 -8.00
CA ILE A 60 5.54 -8.02 -7.75
C ILE A 60 5.91 -6.75 -6.99
N ILE A 61 5.43 -5.58 -7.44
CA ILE A 61 5.66 -4.30 -6.76
C ILE A 61 5.16 -4.37 -5.32
N ASN A 62 3.95 -4.90 -5.10
CA ASN A 62 3.40 -5.08 -3.76
C ASN A 62 4.32 -5.94 -2.87
N LEU A 63 4.87 -7.04 -3.38
CA LEU A 63 5.80 -7.88 -2.61
C LEU A 63 7.09 -7.12 -2.24
N ILE A 64 7.68 -6.38 -3.17
CA ILE A 64 8.90 -5.59 -2.94
C ILE A 64 8.65 -4.53 -1.86
N VAL A 65 7.57 -3.76 -2.00
CA VAL A 65 7.25 -2.67 -1.06
C VAL A 65 6.92 -3.22 0.32
N GLN A 66 6.12 -4.30 0.42
CA GLN A 66 5.81 -4.91 1.70
C GLN A 66 7.06 -5.43 2.41
N ASP A 67 8.01 -6.01 1.68
CA ASP A 67 9.26 -6.47 2.28
C ASP A 67 10.12 -5.29 2.76
N GLY A 68 10.20 -4.22 1.97
CA GLY A 68 10.87 -2.98 2.37
C GLY A 68 10.27 -2.34 3.63
N LEU A 69 8.93 -2.33 3.75
CA LEU A 69 8.24 -1.74 4.90
C LEU A 69 8.44 -2.51 6.21
N LYS A 70 8.81 -3.80 6.17
CA LYS A 70 9.14 -4.57 7.39
C LYS A 70 10.38 -4.02 8.11
N MET A 71 11.29 -3.38 7.37
CA MET A 71 12.52 -2.81 7.92
C MET A 71 12.34 -1.42 8.52
N THR A 72 11.12 -0.85 8.49
CA THR A 72 10.83 0.51 8.94
C THR A 72 9.60 0.54 9.86
N GLY A 73 9.80 0.24 11.14
CA GLY A 73 8.70 0.01 12.08
C GLY A 73 8.27 1.24 12.87
N VAL A 74 9.19 1.85 13.61
CA VAL A 74 8.83 2.71 14.75
C VAL A 74 8.23 4.06 14.30
N SER A 75 8.87 4.78 13.38
CA SER A 75 8.40 6.10 12.95
C SER A 75 7.06 6.02 12.19
N ILE A 76 6.87 4.99 11.34
CA ILE A 76 5.58 4.73 10.69
C ILE A 76 4.50 4.39 11.72
N GLU A 77 4.83 3.56 12.72
CA GLU A 77 3.88 3.19 13.77
C GLU A 77 3.48 4.39 14.63
N LYS A 78 4.40 5.31 14.94
CA LYS A 78 4.09 6.59 15.60
C LYS A 78 3.08 7.40 14.79
N VAL A 79 3.31 7.57 13.48
CA VAL A 79 2.36 8.26 12.60
C VAL A 79 1.01 7.56 12.60
N ARG A 80 1.00 6.23 12.45
CA ARG A 80 -0.23 5.43 12.45
C ARG A 80 -1.03 5.59 13.74
N LYS A 81 -0.38 5.49 14.90
CA LYS A 81 -1.03 5.68 16.21
C LYS A 81 -1.56 7.10 16.37
N ALA A 82 -0.81 8.13 15.98
CA ALA A 82 -1.27 9.52 16.02
C ALA A 82 -2.50 9.75 15.15
N VAL A 83 -2.45 9.31 13.89
CA VAL A 83 -3.58 9.40 12.96
C VAL A 83 -4.80 8.64 13.50
N LYS A 84 -4.59 7.43 14.01
CA LYS A 84 -5.65 6.61 14.61
C LYS A 84 -6.30 7.30 15.80
N TYR A 85 -5.51 7.86 16.72
CA TYR A 85 -6.00 8.58 17.90
C TYR A 85 -6.87 9.78 17.54
N ILE A 86 -6.40 10.61 16.60
CA ILE A 86 -7.12 11.81 16.15
C ILE A 86 -8.42 11.41 15.47
N ARG A 87 -8.39 10.41 14.58
CA ARG A 87 -9.56 9.97 13.80
C ARG A 87 -10.62 9.22 14.60
N GLN A 88 -10.31 8.75 15.80
CA GLN A 88 -11.28 8.06 16.67
C GLN A 88 -12.45 8.93 17.13
N SER A 89 -12.31 10.26 17.12
CA SER A 89 -13.33 11.18 17.62
C SER A 89 -13.52 12.38 16.71
N PRO A 90 -14.76 12.74 16.32
CA PRO A 90 -15.04 13.98 15.60
C PRO A 90 -14.50 15.22 16.31
N ALA A 91 -14.54 15.24 17.65
CA ALA A 91 -14.02 16.36 18.44
C ALA A 91 -12.49 16.50 18.32
N ARG A 92 -11.76 15.39 18.29
CA ARG A 92 -10.31 15.38 18.07
C ARG A 92 -9.95 15.78 16.64
N CYS A 93 -10.71 15.30 15.65
CA CYS A 93 -10.56 15.74 14.26
C CYS A 93 -10.73 17.25 14.11
N LYS A 94 -11.77 17.83 14.75
CA LYS A 94 -12.02 19.26 14.72
C LYS A 94 -10.88 20.04 15.38
N ARG A 95 -10.45 19.63 16.58
CA ARG A 95 -9.32 20.25 17.28
C ARG A 95 -8.03 20.18 16.46
N PHE A 96 -7.80 19.09 15.74
CA PHE A 96 -6.66 18.98 14.84
C PHE A 96 -6.74 19.96 13.67
N GLN A 97 -7.92 20.16 13.09
CA GLN A 97 -8.10 21.18 12.05
C GLN A 97 -7.83 22.59 12.59
N GLU A 98 -8.33 22.92 13.79
CA GLU A 98 -8.05 24.20 14.46
C GLU A 98 -6.52 24.41 14.62
N TYR A 99 -5.77 23.39 15.05
CA TYR A 99 -4.31 23.51 15.14
C TYR A 99 -3.60 23.57 13.80
N CYS A 100 -4.12 22.96 12.74
CA CYS A 100 -3.56 23.12 11.39
C CYS A 100 -3.73 24.55 10.88
N GLU A 101 -4.88 25.18 11.16
CA GLU A 101 -5.16 26.57 10.83
C GLU A 101 -4.22 27.52 11.62
N ASP A 102 -3.98 27.25 12.91
CA ASP A 102 -3.09 28.05 13.76
C ASP A 102 -1.62 28.09 13.29
N VAL A 103 -1.15 27.03 12.61
CA VAL A 103 0.23 26.92 12.10
C VAL A 103 0.34 27.22 10.60
N ASP A 104 -0.67 27.87 10.02
CA ASP A 104 -0.77 28.23 8.59
C ASP A 104 -0.56 27.05 7.62
N ILE A 105 -0.94 25.84 8.05
CA ILE A 105 -1.04 24.72 7.13
C ILE A 105 -2.40 24.84 6.44
N ASN A 106 -2.38 25.28 5.18
CA ASN A 106 -3.56 25.32 4.31
C ASN A 106 -3.99 23.91 3.84
N SER A 107 -4.07 22.96 4.77
CA SER A 107 -4.53 21.58 4.53
C SER A 107 -6.00 21.48 4.88
N LYS A 108 -6.86 21.81 3.91
CA LYS A 108 -8.30 21.48 3.97
C LYS A 108 -8.57 19.97 3.96
N LYS A 109 -7.52 19.14 3.83
CA LYS A 109 -7.65 17.70 3.64
C LYS A 109 -7.46 16.97 4.98
N SER A 110 -8.42 16.12 5.33
CA SER A 110 -8.36 15.32 6.56
C SER A 110 -7.24 14.28 6.54
N LEU A 111 -6.71 13.90 7.72
CA LEU A 111 -5.80 12.76 7.86
C LEU A 111 -6.49 11.47 7.37
N CYS A 112 -5.75 10.54 6.77
CA CYS A 112 -6.26 9.21 6.40
C CYS A 112 -5.50 8.11 7.15
N LEU A 113 -6.21 7.16 7.74
CA LEU A 113 -5.60 6.00 8.38
C LEU A 113 -5.33 4.93 7.32
N ASP A 114 -4.20 4.25 7.43
CA ASP A 114 -3.86 3.15 6.53
C ASP A 114 -4.64 1.86 6.84
N VAL A 115 -4.62 0.97 5.85
CA VAL A 115 -4.98 -0.43 5.98
C VAL A 115 -3.67 -1.21 5.99
N SER A 116 -3.34 -1.85 7.11
CA SER A 116 -2.02 -2.49 7.33
C SER A 116 -1.65 -3.53 6.27
N THR A 117 -2.64 -4.12 5.59
CA THR A 117 -2.43 -5.10 4.51
C THR A 117 -2.26 -4.48 3.12
N ARG A 118 -2.38 -3.15 2.98
CA ARG A 118 -2.33 -2.43 1.69
C ARG A 118 -1.34 -1.26 1.75
N TRP A 119 -0.12 -1.47 1.28
CA TRP A 119 0.94 -0.45 1.32
C TRP A 119 0.57 0.87 0.63
N ASN A 120 -0.26 0.84 -0.43
CA ASN A 120 -0.77 2.07 -1.08
C ASN A 120 -1.46 3.01 -0.08
N SER A 121 -2.21 2.45 0.87
CA SER A 121 -2.88 3.23 1.90
C SER A 121 -1.91 3.73 2.97
N THR A 122 -0.83 2.97 3.24
CA THR A 122 0.27 3.43 4.10
C THR A 122 0.99 4.62 3.46
N TYR A 123 1.31 4.56 2.17
CA TYR A 123 1.87 5.71 1.45
C TYR A 123 0.96 6.94 1.55
N LEU A 124 -0.35 6.80 1.29
CA LEU A 124 -1.29 7.92 1.38
C LEU A 124 -1.37 8.53 2.78
N MET A 125 -1.34 7.69 3.83
CA MET A 125 -1.28 8.13 5.22
C MET A 125 -0.01 8.92 5.50
N LEU A 126 1.15 8.39 5.11
CA LEU A 126 2.44 9.04 5.33
C LEU A 126 2.55 10.36 4.55
N ASN A 127 2.16 10.37 3.28
CA ASN A 127 2.13 11.59 2.47
C ASN A 127 1.26 12.68 3.10
N ARG A 128 0.07 12.31 3.59
CA ARG A 128 -0.80 13.26 4.30
C ARG A 128 -0.22 13.68 5.66
N ALA A 129 0.47 12.81 6.37
CA ALA A 129 1.13 13.15 7.62
C ALA A 129 2.27 14.14 7.41
N VAL A 130 3.08 13.97 6.34
CA VAL A 130 4.13 14.92 5.95
C VAL A 130 3.53 16.27 5.57
N GLU A 131 2.45 16.31 4.79
CA GLU A 131 1.71 17.56 4.47
C GLU A 131 1.22 18.29 5.74
N CYS A 132 0.98 17.57 6.84
CA CYS A 132 0.45 18.09 8.09
C CYS A 132 1.46 18.03 9.26
N GLU A 133 2.76 17.95 8.99
CA GLU A 133 3.81 17.74 10.00
C GLU A 133 3.70 18.74 11.17
N ASN A 134 3.71 20.04 10.88
CA ASN A 134 3.63 21.08 11.92
C ASN A 134 2.33 20.99 12.74
N GLY A 135 1.22 20.62 12.10
CA GLY A 135 -0.08 20.46 12.76
C GLY A 135 -0.09 19.25 13.69
N LEU A 136 0.52 18.14 13.26
CA LEU A 136 0.71 16.95 14.08
C LEU A 136 1.65 17.21 15.26
N MET A 137 2.75 17.93 15.04
CA MET A 137 3.67 18.33 16.12
C MET A 137 2.97 19.22 17.16
N SER A 138 2.22 20.23 16.70
CA SER A 138 1.43 21.12 17.58
C SER A 138 0.38 20.33 18.36
N TYR A 139 -0.33 19.39 17.71
CA TYR A 139 -1.33 18.55 18.38
C TYR A 139 -0.69 17.66 19.46
N VAL A 140 0.43 16.99 19.14
CA VAL A 140 1.14 16.12 20.11
C VAL A 140 1.58 16.91 21.33
N TYR A 141 2.12 18.11 21.14
CA TYR A 141 2.56 18.97 22.23
C TYR A 141 1.41 19.45 23.13
N ARG A 142 0.25 19.78 22.54
CA ARG A 142 -0.90 20.38 23.25
C ARG A 142 -1.87 19.35 23.84
N ASP A 143 -2.00 18.17 23.24
CA ASP A 143 -2.94 17.12 23.67
C ASP A 143 -2.22 16.05 24.51
N ILE A 144 -2.40 16.14 25.84
CA ILE A 144 -1.82 15.20 26.81
C ILE A 144 -2.26 13.76 26.52
N GLY A 145 -3.48 13.58 26.01
CA GLY A 145 -4.04 12.28 25.69
C GLY A 145 -3.28 11.57 24.56
N LEU A 146 -2.96 12.29 23.48
CA LEU A 146 -2.13 11.77 22.41
C LEU A 146 -0.70 11.50 22.87
N SER A 147 -0.09 12.44 23.61
CA SER A 147 1.24 12.26 24.19
C SER A 147 1.32 10.96 25.02
N HIS A 148 0.32 10.70 25.87
CA HIS A 148 0.25 9.46 26.64
C HIS A 148 -0.02 8.23 25.77
N TYR A 149 -0.84 8.36 24.72
CA TYR A 149 -1.12 7.27 23.79
C TYR A 149 0.13 6.82 23.01
N LEU A 150 1.04 7.74 22.70
CA LEU A 150 2.29 7.46 22.02
C LEU A 150 3.36 6.81 22.92
N ARG A 151 3.30 7.02 24.25
CA ARG A 151 4.23 6.40 25.22
C ARG A 151 4.18 4.86 25.25
N PHE A 152 3.13 4.25 24.71
CA PHE A 152 3.06 2.79 24.55
C PHE A 152 3.72 2.30 23.26
N ILE A 153 4.69 3.05 22.73
CA ILE A 153 5.57 2.63 21.65
C ILE A 153 6.95 2.48 22.28
N GLU A 154 7.36 1.22 22.45
CA GLU A 154 8.74 0.86 22.74
C GLU A 154 9.51 0.94 21.41
N ASP A 155 10.70 1.55 21.43
CA ASP A 155 11.67 1.35 20.36
C ASP A 155 12.36 -0.02 20.49
N GLU A 156 13.25 -0.35 19.56
CA GLU A 156 13.99 -1.62 19.57
C GLU A 156 14.84 -1.82 20.84
N GLU A 157 15.08 -0.76 21.60
CA GLU A 157 15.86 -0.73 22.85
C GLU A 157 14.98 -0.71 24.10
N GLY A 158 13.65 -0.71 23.95
CA GLY A 158 12.69 -0.70 25.06
C GLY A 158 12.50 0.67 25.72
N THR A 159 12.96 1.75 25.08
CA THR A 159 12.81 3.11 25.60
C THR A 159 11.42 3.67 25.26
N ILE A 160 10.78 4.32 26.24
CA ILE A 160 9.49 4.98 26.07
C ILE A 160 9.68 6.26 25.24
N VAL A 161 9.30 6.22 23.96
CA VAL A 161 9.44 7.38 23.08
C VAL A 161 8.21 8.29 23.19
N CYS A 162 8.38 9.44 23.85
CA CYS A 162 7.27 10.31 24.25
C CYS A 162 6.77 11.27 23.15
N ALA A 163 7.56 11.55 22.10
CA ALA A 163 7.23 12.48 21.03
C ALA A 163 7.90 12.07 19.71
N PHE A 164 7.41 12.61 18.59
CA PHE A 164 8.14 12.56 17.33
C PHE A 164 9.45 13.33 17.48
N SER A 165 10.59 12.69 17.19
CA SER A 165 11.86 13.38 17.04
C SER A 165 11.99 14.01 15.64
N SER A 166 13.01 14.86 15.45
CA SER A 166 13.39 15.31 14.10
C SER A 166 13.72 14.12 13.20
N ASP A 167 14.42 13.12 13.75
CA ASP A 167 14.81 11.91 13.03
C ASP A 167 13.59 11.09 12.57
N ASP A 168 12.53 11.03 13.37
CA ASP A 168 11.27 10.36 12.98
C ASP A 168 10.68 10.99 11.73
N TRP A 169 10.65 12.32 11.65
CA TRP A 169 10.11 13.05 10.51
C TRP A 169 10.99 12.94 9.28
N ASP A 170 12.31 13.02 9.46
CA ASP A 170 13.26 12.80 8.37
C ASP A 170 13.14 11.38 7.81
N HIS A 171 12.94 10.38 8.68
CA HIS A 171 12.70 9.01 8.28
C HIS A 171 11.38 8.86 7.53
N VAL A 172 10.28 9.43 8.05
CA VAL A 172 8.97 9.40 7.39
C VAL A 172 9.01 10.07 6.02
N LYS A 173 9.68 11.22 5.88
CA LYS A 173 9.87 11.91 4.59
C LYS A 173 10.64 11.05 3.59
N LYS A 174 11.77 10.45 4.00
CA LYS A 174 12.57 9.55 3.15
C LYS A 174 11.75 8.37 2.65
N ILE A 175 11.02 7.70 3.54
CA ILE A 175 10.14 6.58 3.16
C ILE A 175 9.02 7.05 2.24
N THR A 176 8.39 8.18 2.54
CA THR A 176 7.28 8.72 1.72
C THR A 176 7.74 8.97 0.29
N ASN A 177 8.90 9.61 0.12
CA ASN A 177 9.50 9.86 -1.20
C ASN A 177 9.86 8.55 -1.93
N PHE A 178 10.40 7.57 -1.22
CA PHE A 178 10.69 6.25 -1.78
C PHE A 178 9.41 5.54 -2.26
N LEU A 179 8.37 5.52 -1.41
CA LEU A 179 7.09 4.87 -1.72
C LEU A 179 6.33 5.56 -2.86
N GLN A 180 6.51 6.88 -3.04
CA GLN A 180 5.87 7.64 -4.11
C GLN A 180 6.18 7.05 -5.49
N ILE A 181 7.45 6.66 -5.73
CA ILE A 181 7.88 6.06 -6.99
C ILE A 181 7.07 4.79 -7.30
N PHE A 182 6.92 3.91 -6.30
CA PHE A 182 6.15 2.68 -6.46
C PHE A 182 4.66 2.97 -6.60
N TYR A 183 4.15 3.99 -5.88
CA TYR A 183 2.74 4.35 -5.91
C TYR A 183 2.32 4.82 -7.30
N ASP A 184 3.13 5.68 -7.90
CA ASP A 184 2.90 6.17 -9.26
C ASP A 184 3.04 5.02 -10.26
N LEU A 185 4.08 4.19 -10.15
CA LEU A 185 4.24 3.00 -11.00
C LEU A 185 3.05 2.03 -10.87
N THR A 186 2.52 1.83 -9.67
CA THR A 186 1.39 0.95 -9.43
C THR A 186 0.11 1.49 -10.08
N LYS A 187 -0.09 2.81 -10.09
CA LYS A 187 -1.20 3.41 -10.83
C LYS A 187 -1.10 3.15 -12.33
N GLU A 188 0.10 3.25 -12.88
CA GLU A 188 0.35 2.98 -14.30
C GLU A 188 0.07 1.51 -14.65
N VAL A 189 0.57 0.55 -13.86
CA VAL A 189 0.39 -0.88 -14.18
C VAL A 189 -0.96 -1.47 -13.74
N SER A 190 -1.77 -0.71 -13.00
CA SER A 190 -3.11 -1.13 -12.56
C SER A 190 -4.24 -0.48 -13.36
N GLY A 191 -3.90 0.24 -14.44
CA GLY A 191 -4.87 0.84 -15.35
C GLY A 191 -5.78 -0.19 -16.00
N SER A 192 -7.09 0.09 -16.03
CA SER A 192 -8.08 -0.71 -16.76
C SER A 192 -8.66 0.01 -17.98
N LEU A 193 -8.37 1.31 -18.13
CA LEU A 193 -8.90 2.19 -19.18
C LEU A 193 -7.90 2.42 -20.32
N TYR A 194 -6.69 1.89 -20.20
CA TYR A 194 -5.67 1.93 -21.24
C TYR A 194 -4.92 0.61 -21.27
N VAL A 195 -4.27 0.33 -22.39
CA VAL A 195 -3.42 -0.85 -22.55
C VAL A 195 -2.17 -0.62 -21.71
N THR A 196 -1.99 -1.46 -20.69
CA THR A 196 -0.80 -1.56 -19.83
C THR A 196 0.20 -2.57 -20.39
#